data_AF-A0A263DU05-F1
#
_entry.id   AF-A0A263DU05-F1
#
_cell.length_a   1.000
_cell.length_b   1.000
_cell.length_c   1.000
_cell.angle_alpha   90.00
_cell.angle_beta   90.00
_cell.angle_gamma   90.00
#
_symmetry.space_group_name_H-M   'P 1'
#
loop_
_entity.id
_entity.type
_entity.pdbx_description
1 polymer ?
#
loop_
_entity_poly.entity_id
_entity_poly.type
_entity_poly.pdbx_seq_one_letter_code
_entity_poly.pdbx_strand_id
1 'polypeptide(L)' 'MTTMLPVTQQSRTVTASIDGRDVTVPEGTTIYDAAKQVGVEIPVLC' A
#
# COMPACT_ATOMS: atom_id res chain seq x y z
N MET A 1 33.20 6.34 -13.27
CA MET A 1 32.08 7.30 -13.26
C MET A 1 30.83 6.50 -13.63
N THR A 2 30.26 5.79 -12.66
CA THR A 2 29.16 4.85 -12.92
C THR A 2 27.99 5.28 -12.06
N THR A 3 27.12 6.12 -12.60
CA THR A 3 25.89 6.51 -11.92
C THR A 3 24.87 5.40 -12.13
N MET A 4 24.65 4.58 -11.10
CA MET A 4 23.48 3.73 -11.01
C MET A 4 22.26 4.62 -10.76
N LEU A 5 21.40 4.74 -11.77
CA LEU A 5 20.07 5.30 -11.62
C LEU A 5 19.27 4.36 -10.69
N PRO A 6 18.64 4.86 -9.61
CA PRO A 6 17.73 4.02 -8.87
C PRO A 6 16.56 3.69 -9.79
N VAL A 7 16.36 2.41 -10.09
CA VAL A 7 15.10 1.92 -10.64
C VAL A 7 14.03 2.22 -9.59
N THR A 8 13.42 3.39 -9.67
CA THR A 8 12.15 3.66 -9.03
C THR A 8 11.15 2.84 -9.85
N GLN A 9 10.95 1.57 -9.47
CA GLN A 9 9.82 0.81 -9.99
C GLN A 9 8.60 1.70 -9.75
N GLN A 10 8.00 2.21 -10.83
CA GLN A 10 6.73 2.91 -10.75
C GLN A 10 5.74 1.89 -10.24
N SER A 11 5.58 1.79 -8.92
CA SER A 11 4.61 0.92 -8.31
C SER A 11 3.25 1.44 -8.77
N ARG A 12 2.60 0.66 -9.64
CA ARG A 12 1.23 0.94 -10.03
C ARG A 12 0.42 1.05 -8.75
N THR A 13 -0.35 2.12 -8.60
CA THR A 13 -1.23 2.28 -7.46
C THR A 13 -2.61 1.72 -7.77
N VAL A 14 -3.24 1.15 -6.76
CA VAL A 14 -4.61 0.64 -6.81
C VAL A 14 -5.41 1.33 -5.71
N THR A 15 -6.66 1.66 -6.03
CA THR A 15 -7.59 2.26 -5.07
C THR A 15 -8.55 1.19 -4.57
N ALA A 16 -8.67 1.07 -3.26
CA ALA A 16 -9.61 0.19 -2.58
C ALA A 16 -10.45 1.00 -1.59
N SER A 17 -11.70 0.59 -1.38
CA SER A 17 -12.58 1.17 -0.36
C SER A 17 -12.59 0.28 0.88
N ILE A 18 -12.20 0.83 2.04
CA ILE A 18 -12.20 0.16 3.35
C ILE A 18 -13.13 0.96 4.27
N ASP A 19 -14.20 0.34 4.78
CA ASP A 19 -15.22 0.99 5.62
C ASP A 19 -15.80 2.29 5.03
N GLY A 20 -15.96 2.32 3.69
CA GLY A 20 -16.46 3.48 2.95
C GLY A 20 -15.44 4.61 2.78
N ARG A 21 -14.17 4.37 3.09
CA ARG A 21 -13.05 5.29 2.86
C ARG A 21 -12.19 4.77 1.73
N ASP A 22 -11.97 5.60 0.71
CA ASP A 22 -11.06 5.28 -0.38
C ASP A 22 -9.60 5.42 0.09
N VAL A 23 -8.82 4.37 -0.14
CA VAL A 23 -7.37 4.33 0.12
C VAL A 23 -6.65 3.90 -1.14
N THR A 24 -5.62 4.66 -1.53
CA THR A 24 -4.79 4.35 -2.70
C THR A 24 -3.45 3.85 -2.22
N VAL A 25 -3.13 2.60 -2.55
CA VAL A 25 -1.90 1.93 -2.12
C VAL A 25 -1.13 1.37 -3.31
N PRO A 26 0.18 1.17 -3.21
CA PRO A 26 0.94 0.42 -4.20
C PRO A 26 0.33 -0.97 -4.42
N GLU A 27 0.30 -1.43 -5.66
CA GLU A 27 -0.08 -2.80 -5.99
C GLU A 27 0.83 -3.78 -5.24
N GLY A 28 0.23 -4.85 -4.71
CA GLY A 28 0.93 -5.82 -3.83
C GLY A 28 0.90 -5.45 -2.34
N THR A 29 0.40 -4.26 -1.97
CA THR A 29 0.14 -3.93 -0.56
C THR A 29 -0.95 -4.84 0.01
N THR A 30 -0.75 -5.33 1.24
CA THR A 30 -1.75 -6.18 1.90
C THR A 30 -2.96 -5.36 2.35
N ILE A 31 -4.12 -6.02 2.48
CA ILE A 31 -5.33 -5.37 3.03
C ILE A 31 -5.06 -4.88 4.46
N TYR A 32 -4.26 -5.61 5.24
CA TYR A 32 -3.88 -5.21 6.59
C TYR A 32 -3.13 -3.88 6.62
N ASP A 33 -2.11 -3.71 5.78
CA ASP A 33 -1.34 -2.47 5.71
C ASP A 33 -2.16 -1.32 5.12
N ALA A 34 -3.05 -1.60 4.16
CA ALA A 34 -3.98 -0.60 3.62
C ALA A 34 -5.00 -0.13 4.67
N ALA A 35 -5.55 -1.06 5.47
CA ALA A 35 -6.49 -0.76 6.55
C ALA A 35 -5.85 0.10 7.64
N LYS A 36 -4.58 -0.14 7.98
CA LYS A 36 -3.84 0.69 8.94
C LYS A 36 -3.70 2.15 8.48
N GLN A 37 -3.58 2.41 7.17
CA GLN A 37 -3.49 3.79 6.65
C GLN A 37 -4.77 4.58 6.86
N VAL A 38 -5.93 3.92 6.90
CA VAL A 38 -7.23 4.54 7.21
C VAL A 38 -7.60 4.47 8.69
N GLY A 39 -6.65 4.05 9.55
CA GLY A 39 -6.83 3.95 11.00
C GLY A 39 -7.66 2.74 11.46
N VAL A 40 -7.84 1.74 10.60
CA VAL A 40 -8.54 0.49 10.93
C VAL A 40 -7.50 -0.52 11.39
N GLU A 41 -7.54 -0.86 12.68
CA GLU A 41 -6.67 -1.86 13.27
C GLU A 41 -7.36 -3.23 13.27
N ILE A 42 -6.88 -4.10 12.39
CA ILE A 42 -7.41 -5.46 12.26
C ILE A 42 -6.65 -6.37 13.24
N PRO A 43 -7.31 -6.97 14.24
CA PRO A 43 -6.65 -7.91 15.14
C PRO A 43 -6.23 -9.15 14.35
N VAL A 44 -4.95 -9.49 14.42
CA VAL A 44 -4.35 -10.65 13.77
C VAL A 44 -3.83 -11.62 14.83
N LEU A 45 -4.19 -12.90 14.67
CA LEU A 45 -3.60 -14.03 15.38
C LEU A 45 -2.96 -14.92 14.33
N CYS A 46 -1.69 -15.26 14.50
CA CYS A 46 -0.91 -16.05 13.54
C CYS A 46 -0.89 -17.54 13.89
#